data_AF-A0A7V0XWN8-F1
#
_entry.id   AF-A0A7V0XWN8-F1
#
_cell.length_a   1.000
_cell.length_b   1.000
_cell.length_c   1.000
_cell.angle_alpha   90.00
_cell.angle_beta   90.00
_cell.angle_gamma   90.00
#
_symmetry.space_group_name_H-M   'P 1'
#
loop_
_entity.id
_entity.type
_entity.pdbx_description
1 polymer ?
#
loop_
_entity_poly.entity_id
_entity_poly.type
_entity_poly.pdbx_seq_one_letter_code
_entity_poly.pdbx_strand_id
1 'polypeptide(L)'
;MIDLNATMLIQWGVIVALMVFLHYFLFKPVLRVIDARQAKVEGTVAGAHEVRQRADQNRVTYHERIEKAKAGMMDRAAAVREGAVRESRELLDKAREEALAQVEATRERVRRESEDVRQKLAHEVDSLARNIAGKILEREL
;
A
#
# COMPACT_ATOMS: atom_id res chain seq x y z
N MET A 1 89.36 43.65 -24.16
CA MET A 1 89.51 42.18 -24.13
C MET A 1 88.61 41.69 -23.02
N ILE A 2 87.69 40.76 -23.32
CA ILE A 2 86.81 40.19 -22.29
C ILE A 2 87.66 39.18 -21.56
N ASP A 3 88.30 39.60 -20.46
CA ASP A 3 89.03 38.69 -19.60
C ASP A 3 88.00 37.85 -18.85
N LEU A 4 87.84 36.62 -19.32
CA LEU A 4 86.96 35.62 -18.75
C LEU A 4 87.54 35.20 -17.40
N ASN A 5 87.25 35.99 -16.37
CA ASN A 5 87.77 35.79 -15.02
C ASN A 5 86.98 34.68 -14.30
N ALA A 6 87.69 33.81 -13.57
CA ALA A 6 87.11 32.74 -12.76
C ALA A 6 86.02 33.24 -11.79
N THR A 7 86.08 34.51 -11.37
CA THR A 7 85.07 35.19 -10.57
C THR A 7 83.69 35.25 -11.24
N MET A 8 83.60 35.41 -12.57
CA MET A 8 82.32 35.36 -13.29
C MET A 8 81.70 33.96 -13.26
N LEU A 9 82.52 32.91 -13.40
CA LEU A 9 82.05 31.53 -13.29
C LEU A 9 81.55 31.22 -11.88
N ILE A 10 82.24 31.70 -10.86
CA ILE A 10 81.81 31.57 -9.46
C ILE A 10 80.49 32.32 -9.23
N GLN A 11 80.36 33.55 -9.74
CA GLN A 11 79.13 34.34 -9.60
C GLN A 11 77.93 33.68 -10.29
N TRP A 12 78.12 33.10 -11.47
CA TRP A 12 77.10 32.27 -12.12
C TRP A 12 76.72 31.03 -11.29
N GLY A 13 77.72 30.35 -10.72
CA GLY A 13 77.49 29.21 -9.82
C GLY A 13 76.64 29.59 -8.60
N VAL A 14 76.90 30.76 -8.00
CA VAL A 14 76.11 31.28 -6.88
C VAL A 14 74.67 31.61 -7.29
N ILE A 15 74.46 32.23 -8.46
CA ILE A 15 73.12 32.53 -8.97
C ILE A 15 72.33 31.23 -9.23
N VAL A 16 72.97 30.23 -9.84
CA VAL A 16 72.34 28.92 -10.10
C VAL A 16 72.01 28.21 -8.79
N ALA A 17 72.95 28.19 -7.83
CA ALA A 17 72.72 27.59 -6.51
C ALA A 17 71.57 28.30 -5.76
N LEU A 18 71.51 29.63 -5.82
CA LEU A 18 70.43 30.42 -5.23
C LEU A 18 69.09 30.13 -5.92
N MET A 19 69.06 30.01 -7.26
CA MET A 19 67.85 29.64 -8.00
C MET A 19 67.33 28.25 -7.60
N VAL A 20 68.22 27.26 -7.49
CA VAL A 20 67.85 25.90 -7.07
C VAL A 20 67.33 25.90 -5.63
N PHE A 21 68.02 26.62 -4.73
CA PHE A 21 67.60 26.78 -3.34
C PHE A 21 66.21 27.42 -3.26
N LEU A 22 65.99 28.53 -3.96
CA LEU A 22 64.71 29.25 -3.95
C LEU A 22 63.58 28.44 -4.61
N HIS A 23 63.89 27.70 -5.68
CA HIS A 23 62.94 26.80 -6.33
C HIS A 23 62.44 25.73 -5.37
N TYR A 24 63.36 25.05 -4.66
CA TYR A 24 63.02 23.98 -3.75
C TYR A 24 62.37 24.48 -2.46
N PHE A 25 62.89 25.59 -1.90
CA PHE A 25 62.51 26.07 -0.57
C PHE A 25 61.34 27.07 -0.57
N LEU A 26 61.12 27.82 -1.66
CA LEU A 26 60.09 28.86 -1.70
C LEU A 26 59.03 28.60 -2.78
N PHE A 27 59.42 28.46 -4.04
CA PHE A 27 58.43 28.37 -5.12
C PHE A 27 57.57 27.10 -5.02
N LYS A 28 58.20 25.94 -4.80
CA LYS A 28 57.48 24.67 -4.67
C LYS A 28 56.48 24.64 -3.50
N PRO A 29 56.81 25.04 -2.27
CA PRO A 29 55.82 25.06 -1.18
C PRO A 29 54.75 26.13 -1.39
N VAL A 30 55.08 27.30 -1.94
CA VAL A 30 54.09 28.36 -2.19
C VAL A 30 53.05 27.91 -3.22
N LEU A 31 53.48 27.34 -4.35
CA LEU A 31 52.56 26.78 -5.34
C LEU A 31 51.68 25.67 -4.74
N ARG A 32 52.28 24.78 -3.95
CA ARG A 32 51.53 23.69 -3.30
C ARG A 32 50.41 24.20 -2.38
N VAL A 33 50.62 25.31 -1.67
CA VAL A 33 49.59 25.92 -0.80
C VAL A 33 48.48 26.55 -1.63
N ILE A 34 48.83 27.19 -2.76
CA ILE A 34 47.84 27.76 -3.69
C ILE A 34 46.98 26.64 -4.29
N ASP A 35 47.61 25.59 -4.82
CA ASP A 35 46.92 24.43 -5.39
C ASP A 35 46.03 23.73 -4.35
N ALA A 36 46.54 23.54 -3.12
CA ALA A 36 45.77 22.93 -2.05
C ALA A 36 44.55 23.78 -1.66
N ARG A 37 44.69 25.12 -1.64
CA ARG A 37 43.58 26.03 -1.38
C ARG A 37 42.55 25.97 -2.51
N GLN A 38 43.00 25.95 -3.76
CA GLN A 38 42.11 25.87 -4.91
C GLN A 38 41.35 24.54 -4.94
N ALA A 39 42.05 23.41 -4.79
CA ALA A 39 41.44 22.09 -4.71
C ALA A 39 40.44 21.96 -3.54
N LYS A 40 40.74 22.57 -2.39
CA LYS A 40 39.81 22.58 -1.24
C LYS A 40 38.53 23.37 -1.54
N VAL A 41 38.66 24.54 -2.18
CA VAL A 41 37.50 25.37 -2.54
C VAL A 41 36.65 24.66 -3.60
N GLU A 42 37.28 24.17 -4.66
CA GLU A 42 36.61 23.42 -5.73
C GLU A 42 35.92 22.17 -5.18
N GLY A 43 36.60 21.39 -4.33
CA GLY A 43 36.02 20.21 -3.68
C GLY A 43 34.85 20.56 -2.74
N THR A 44 34.92 21.67 -2.02
CA THR A 44 33.81 22.12 -1.16
C THR A 44 32.58 22.53 -1.98
N VAL A 45 32.79 23.25 -3.09
CA VAL A 45 31.71 23.66 -4.00
C VAL A 45 31.10 22.43 -4.68
N ALA A 46 31.92 21.51 -5.20
CA ALA A 46 31.45 20.28 -5.81
C ALA A 46 30.65 19.41 -4.82
N GLY A 47 31.15 19.26 -3.58
CA GLY A 47 30.44 18.54 -2.52
C GLY A 47 29.11 19.19 -2.14
N ALA A 48 29.06 20.53 -2.06
CA ALA A 48 27.81 21.24 -1.80
C ALA A 48 26.77 21.04 -2.92
N HIS A 49 27.21 21.05 -4.19
CA HIS A 49 26.36 20.73 -5.33
C HIS A 49 25.84 19.30 -5.29
N GLU A 50 26.69 18.32 -4.99
CA GLU A 50 26.31 16.91 -4.90
C GLU A 50 25.30 16.68 -3.77
N VAL A 51 25.51 17.27 -2.59
CA VAL A 51 24.57 17.20 -1.47
C VAL A 51 23.23 17.80 -1.84
N ARG A 52 23.21 18.95 -2.52
CA ARG A 52 21.98 19.58 -2.98
C ARG A 52 21.24 18.73 -4.01
N GLN A 53 21.97 18.16 -4.98
CA GLN A 53 21.38 17.29 -5.98
C GLN A 53 20.79 16.01 -5.36
N ARG A 54 21.50 15.40 -4.41
CA ARG A 54 20.99 14.23 -3.65
C ARG A 54 19.76 14.59 -2.82
N ALA A 55 19.74 15.77 -2.19
CA ALA A 55 18.59 16.24 -1.45
C ALA A 55 17.37 16.42 -2.35
N ASP A 56 17.54 17.04 -3.53
CA ASP A 56 16.45 17.22 -4.50
C ASP A 56 15.96 15.89 -5.06
N GLN A 57 16.86 14.97 -5.41
CA GLN A 57 16.50 13.61 -5.84
C GLN A 57 15.71 12.86 -4.75
N ASN A 58 16.19 12.90 -3.51
CA ASN A 58 15.49 12.26 -2.39
C ASN A 58 14.10 12.86 -2.16
N ARG A 59 13.95 14.19 -2.31
CA ARG A 59 12.63 14.85 -2.22
C ARG A 59 11.70 14.38 -3.31
N VAL A 60 12.15 14.30 -4.56
CA VAL A 60 11.35 13.80 -5.69
C VAL A 60 10.93 12.35 -5.44
N THR A 61 11.87 11.47 -5.11
CA THR A 61 11.57 10.05 -4.82
C THR A 61 10.63 9.90 -3.63
N TYR A 62 10.78 10.71 -2.59
CA TYR A 62 9.89 10.71 -1.43
C TYR A 62 8.46 11.12 -1.81
N HIS A 63 8.31 12.20 -2.58
CA HIS A 63 7.01 12.64 -3.09
C HIS A 63 6.36 11.57 -3.97
N GLU A 64 7.10 10.98 -4.91
CA GLU A 64 6.61 9.89 -5.75
C GLU A 64 6.15 8.67 -4.94
N ARG A 65 6.89 8.31 -3.88
CA ARG A 65 6.50 7.21 -2.98
C ARG A 65 5.21 7.50 -2.23
N ILE A 66 5.05 8.74 -1.75
CA ILE A 66 3.80 9.15 -1.08
C ILE A 66 2.63 9.08 -2.05
N GLU A 67 2.77 9.63 -3.25
CA GLU A 67 1.69 9.64 -4.23
C GLU A 67 1.32 8.21 -4.67
N LYS A 68 2.31 7.34 -4.92
CA LYS A 68 2.07 5.91 -5.18
C LYS A 68 1.39 5.21 -4.00
N ALA A 69 1.78 5.51 -2.76
CA ALA A 69 1.15 4.92 -1.59
C ALA A 69 -0.30 5.37 -1.45
N LYS A 70 -0.61 6.66 -1.67
CA LYS A 70 -1.98 7.18 -1.68
C LYS A 70 -2.84 6.53 -2.76
N ALA A 71 -2.34 6.43 -3.98
CA ALA A 71 -3.03 5.76 -5.08
C ALA A 71 -3.33 4.30 -4.72
N GLY A 72 -2.33 3.55 -4.25
CA GLY A 72 -2.51 2.17 -3.81
C GLY A 72 -3.48 2.00 -2.63
N MET A 73 -3.57 2.98 -1.74
CA MET A 73 -4.57 2.98 -0.66
C MET A 73 -5.99 3.22 -1.19
N MET A 74 -6.16 4.14 -2.14
CA MET A 74 -7.45 4.40 -2.78
C MET A 74 -7.94 3.18 -3.56
N ASP A 75 -7.07 2.53 -4.33
CA ASP A 75 -7.41 1.33 -5.10
C ASP A 75 -7.81 0.17 -4.17
N ARG A 76 -7.06 -0.04 -3.08
CA ARG A 76 -7.42 -1.06 -2.08
C ARG A 76 -8.74 -0.75 -1.39
N ALA A 77 -8.98 0.50 -1.01
CA ALA A 77 -10.24 0.90 -0.40
C ALA A 77 -11.44 0.70 -1.35
N ALA A 78 -11.25 1.03 -2.64
CA ALA A 78 -12.25 0.78 -3.67
C ALA A 78 -12.53 -0.73 -3.83
N ALA A 79 -11.50 -1.55 -3.95
CA ALA A 79 -11.63 -3.01 -4.07
C ALA A 79 -12.31 -3.65 -2.85
N VAL A 80 -11.94 -3.23 -1.63
CA VAL A 80 -12.60 -3.70 -0.40
C VAL A 80 -14.07 -3.31 -0.38
N ARG A 81 -14.40 -2.07 -0.77
CA ARG A 81 -15.78 -1.60 -0.80
C ARG A 81 -16.62 -2.34 -1.84
N GLU A 82 -16.06 -2.58 -3.03
CA GLU A 82 -16.74 -3.35 -4.07
C GLU A 82 -16.95 -4.80 -3.63
N GLY A 83 -15.93 -5.43 -3.04
CA GLY A 83 -16.03 -6.77 -2.47
C GLY A 83 -17.12 -6.88 -1.41
N ALA A 84 -17.15 -5.94 -0.46
CA ALA A 84 -18.16 -5.89 0.60
C ALA A 84 -19.58 -5.69 0.04
N VAL A 85 -19.76 -4.84 -0.98
CA VAL A 85 -21.06 -4.65 -1.63
C VAL A 85 -21.51 -5.93 -2.34
N ARG A 86 -20.59 -6.63 -3.00
CA ARG A 86 -20.88 -7.90 -3.69
C ARG A 86 -21.26 -9.00 -2.70
N GLU A 87 -20.47 -9.19 -1.66
CA GLU A 87 -20.74 -10.15 -0.58
C GLU A 87 -22.06 -9.84 0.12
N SER A 88 -22.33 -8.56 0.41
CA SER A 88 -23.61 -8.15 1.00
C SER A 88 -24.80 -8.48 0.10
N ARG A 89 -24.68 -8.32 -1.22
CA ARG A 89 -25.74 -8.70 -2.17
C ARG A 89 -25.94 -10.20 -2.19
N GLU A 90 -24.87 -10.98 -2.30
CA GLU A 90 -24.93 -12.44 -2.30
C GLU A 90 -25.56 -12.98 -1.00
N LEU A 91 -25.21 -12.41 0.15
CA LEU A 91 -25.81 -12.77 1.43
C LEU A 91 -27.31 -12.44 1.48
N LEU A 92 -27.69 -11.26 0.99
CA LEU A 92 -29.09 -10.83 0.96
C LEU A 92 -29.93 -11.70 0.02
N ASP A 93 -29.39 -12.07 -1.14
CA ASP A 93 -30.07 -12.92 -2.12
C ASP A 93 -30.22 -14.35 -1.59
N LYS A 94 -29.20 -14.91 -0.93
CA LYS A 94 -29.33 -16.20 -0.22
C LYS A 94 -30.39 -16.15 0.89
N ALA A 95 -30.37 -15.11 1.72
CA ALA A 95 -31.36 -14.97 2.78
C ALA A 95 -32.80 -14.84 2.23
N ARG A 96 -32.97 -14.20 1.06
CA ARG A 96 -34.27 -14.14 0.37
C ARG A 96 -34.69 -15.50 -0.17
N GLU A 97 -33.77 -16.24 -0.78
CA GLU A 97 -34.05 -17.59 -1.29
C GLU A 97 -34.43 -18.55 -0.16
N GLU A 98 -33.70 -18.52 0.95
CA GLU A 98 -34.03 -19.29 2.16
C GLU A 98 -35.39 -18.90 2.74
N ALA A 99 -35.70 -17.59 2.82
CA ALA A 99 -36.99 -17.13 3.30
C ALA A 99 -38.15 -17.59 2.41
N LEU A 100 -37.98 -17.54 1.08
CA LEU A 100 -38.96 -18.03 0.11
C LEU A 100 -39.16 -19.55 0.25
N ALA A 101 -38.07 -20.31 0.36
CA ALA A 101 -38.14 -21.75 0.57
C ALA A 101 -38.86 -22.10 1.89
N GLN A 102 -38.60 -21.34 2.96
CA GLN A 102 -39.25 -21.53 4.25
C GLN A 102 -40.76 -21.22 4.19
N VAL A 103 -41.16 -20.16 3.47
CA VAL A 103 -42.57 -19.83 3.27
C VAL A 103 -43.29 -20.95 2.52
N GLU A 104 -42.69 -21.47 1.44
CA GLU A 104 -43.33 -22.56 0.69
C GLU A 104 -43.37 -23.88 1.46
N ALA A 105 -42.30 -24.22 2.19
CA ALA A 105 -42.33 -25.38 3.08
C ALA A 105 -43.44 -25.25 4.13
N THR A 106 -43.63 -24.04 4.69
CA THR A 106 -44.68 -23.78 5.68
C THR A 106 -46.08 -23.87 5.06
N ARG A 107 -46.29 -23.31 3.87
CA ARG A 107 -47.56 -23.41 3.13
C ARG A 107 -47.95 -24.85 2.86
N GLU A 108 -46.99 -25.65 2.39
CA GLU A 108 -47.20 -27.07 2.14
C GLU A 108 -47.54 -27.83 3.44
N ARG A 109 -46.87 -27.50 4.54
CA ARG A 109 -47.16 -28.09 5.87
C ARG A 109 -48.58 -27.75 6.35
N VAL A 110 -48.98 -26.47 6.24
CA VAL A 110 -50.33 -25.99 6.61
C VAL A 110 -51.41 -26.65 5.76
N ARG A 111 -51.15 -26.83 4.46
CA ARG A 111 -52.08 -27.51 3.56
C ARG A 111 -52.30 -28.96 3.99
N ARG A 112 -51.23 -29.70 4.27
CA ARG A 112 -51.32 -31.10 4.76
C ARG A 112 -52.03 -31.19 6.11
N GLU A 113 -51.70 -30.31 7.06
CA GLU A 113 -52.40 -30.25 8.35
C GLU A 113 -53.90 -29.96 8.17
N SER A 114 -54.27 -29.06 7.25
CA SER A 114 -55.67 -28.76 6.95
C SER A 114 -56.41 -29.96 6.33
N GLU A 115 -55.76 -30.70 5.43
CA GLU A 115 -56.32 -31.92 4.85
C GLU A 115 -56.52 -33.02 5.91
N ASP A 116 -55.54 -33.23 6.80
CA ASP A 116 -55.63 -34.20 7.91
C ASP A 116 -56.74 -33.84 8.91
N VAL A 117 -56.83 -32.56 9.30
CA VAL A 117 -57.91 -32.07 10.18
C VAL A 117 -59.29 -32.27 9.54
N ARG A 118 -59.43 -32.00 8.23
CA ARG A 118 -60.69 -32.24 7.51
C ARG A 118 -61.10 -33.72 7.53
N GLN A 119 -60.15 -34.63 7.33
CA GLN A 119 -60.43 -36.08 7.39
C GLN A 119 -60.85 -36.52 8.80
N LYS A 120 -60.16 -36.03 9.83
CA LYS A 120 -60.53 -36.31 11.24
C LYS A 120 -61.93 -35.79 11.58
N LEU A 121 -62.25 -34.56 11.16
CA LEU A 121 -63.57 -33.97 11.40
C LEU A 121 -64.69 -34.75 10.69
N ALA A 122 -64.45 -35.23 9.47
CA ALA A 122 -65.40 -36.07 8.76
C ALA A 122 -65.70 -37.38 9.50
N HIS A 123 -64.67 -38.02 10.07
CA HIS A 123 -64.83 -39.20 10.92
C HIS A 123 -65.58 -38.90 12.22
N GLU A 124 -65.28 -37.79 12.89
CA GLU A 124 -65.97 -37.37 14.11
C GLU A 124 -67.45 -37.07 13.85
N VAL A 125 -67.77 -36.35 12.77
CA VAL A 125 -69.16 -36.06 12.37
C VAL A 125 -69.95 -37.35 12.12
N ASP A 126 -69.37 -38.32 11.42
CA ASP A 126 -70.03 -39.61 11.16
C ASP A 126 -70.24 -40.42 12.45
N SER A 127 -69.28 -40.36 13.39
CA SER A 127 -69.43 -40.97 14.72
C SER A 127 -70.50 -40.30 15.58
N LEU A 128 -70.62 -38.97 15.48
CA LEU A 128 -71.59 -38.18 16.22
C LEU A 128 -73.00 -38.40 15.66
N ALA A 129 -73.14 -38.44 14.33
CA ALA A 129 -74.40 -38.77 13.66
C ALA A 129 -74.92 -40.15 14.06
N ARG A 130 -74.05 -41.17 14.11
CA ARG A 130 -74.41 -42.51 14.62
C ARG A 130 -74.85 -42.50 16.08
N ASN A 131 -74.15 -41.77 16.94
CA ASN A 131 -74.54 -41.62 18.35
C ASN A 131 -75.90 -40.93 18.52
N ILE A 132 -76.17 -39.89 17.75
CA ILE A 132 -77.46 -39.18 17.77
C ILE A 132 -78.57 -40.10 17.27
N ALA A 133 -78.37 -40.80 16.15
CA ALA A 133 -79.34 -41.74 15.61
C ALA A 133 -79.65 -42.87 16.60
N GLY A 134 -78.63 -43.43 17.27
CA GLY A 134 -78.81 -44.45 18.31
C GLY A 134 -79.66 -43.96 19.49
N LYS A 135 -79.39 -42.74 20.00
CA LYS A 135 -80.16 -42.15 21.10
C LYS A 135 -81.62 -41.84 20.73
N ILE A 136 -81.92 -41.53 19.47
CA ILE A 136 -83.29 -41.28 19.01
C ILE A 136 -84.04 -42.61 18.90
N LEU A 137 -83.42 -43.65 18.34
CA LEU A 137 -84.01 -44.99 18.23
C LEU A 137 -84.26 -45.66 19.59
N GLU A 138 -83.38 -45.48 20.58
CA GLU A 138 -83.61 -45.96 21.95
C GLU A 138 -84.82 -45.29 22.64
N ARG A 139 -85.31 -44.16 22.11
CA ARG A 139 -86.40 -43.38 22.71
C ARG A 139 -87.76 -43.67 22.05
N GLU A 140 -87.78 -44.41 20.94
CA GLU A 140 -89.00 -44.86 20.25
C GLU A 140 -89.39 -46.32 20.55
N LEU A 141 -88.65 -47.00 21.42
CA LEU A 141 -89.01 -48.29 22.03
C LEU A 141 -89.45 -48.09 23.49
#